data_AF-A0AAV5N9P9-F1
#
_entry.id   AF-A0AAV5N9P9-F1
#
_cell.length_a   1.000
_cell.length_b   1.000
_cell.length_c   1.000
_cell.angle_alpha   90.00
_cell.angle_beta   90.00
_cell.angle_gamma   90.00
#
_symmetry.space_group_name_H-M   'P 1'
#
loop_
_entity.id
_entity.type
_entity.pdbx_description
1 polymer ?
#
loop_
_entity_poly.entity_id
_entity_poly.type
_entity_poly.pdbx_seq_one_letter_code
_entity_poly.pdbx_strand_id
1 'polypeptide(L)'
;MSRFLVPDAIPERILKRAIPELRNPRYARAYRDGYDKRLSAELAGHPSDRVPLYSHNATYQSLFARGWLSVDAHTIRLHCDIAKGASCLPH
;
A
#
# COMPACT_ATOMS: atom_id res chain seq x y z
N MET A 1 17.75 -14.37 -1.35
CA MET A 1 17.00 -13.10 -1.18
C MET A 1 15.94 -13.02 -2.26
N SER A 2 14.82 -13.69 -2.06
CA SER A 2 13.76 -13.78 -3.07
C SER A 2 13.02 -12.45 -3.11
N ARG A 3 13.26 -11.69 -4.17
CA ARG A 3 12.54 -10.46 -4.50
C ARG A 3 11.14 -10.91 -4.95
N PHE A 4 10.20 -11.02 -4.01
CA PHE A 4 8.80 -11.22 -4.32
C PHE A 4 8.37 -10.06 -5.22
N LEU A 5 8.19 -10.35 -6.51
CA LEU A 5 7.53 -9.45 -7.45
C LEU A 5 6.06 -9.41 -7.06
N VAL A 6 5.75 -8.65 -6.01
CA VAL A 6 4.41 -8.09 -5.83
C VAL A 6 4.12 -7.39 -7.17
N PRO A 7 3.04 -7.75 -7.88
CA PRO A 7 2.68 -7.06 -9.11
C PRO A 7 2.61 -5.58 -8.77
N ASP A 8 3.51 -4.84 -9.41
CA ASP A 8 3.86 -3.46 -9.09
C ASP A 8 2.58 -2.67 -8.86
N ALA A 9 2.29 -2.36 -7.59
CA ALA A 9 1.16 -1.56 -7.20
C ALA A 9 1.16 -0.30 -8.06
N ILE A 10 0.10 -0.09 -8.86
CA ILE A 10 -0.13 0.98 -9.84
C ILE A 10 1.18 1.60 -10.37
N PRO A 11 1.57 1.35 -11.64
CA PRO A 11 2.85 1.81 -12.19
C PRO A 11 3.11 3.26 -11.78
N GLU A 12 4.26 3.54 -11.15
CA GLU A 12 4.51 4.86 -10.52
C GLU A 12 4.21 6.05 -11.45
N ARG A 13 4.38 5.86 -12.76
CA ARG A 13 4.08 6.85 -13.80
C ARG A 13 2.60 7.25 -13.81
N ILE A 14 1.68 6.29 -13.64
CA ILE A 14 0.24 6.52 -13.56
C ILE A 14 -0.09 7.24 -12.25
N LEU A 15 0.50 6.80 -11.14
CA LEU A 15 0.31 7.39 -9.82
C LEU A 15 0.77 8.86 -9.79
N LYS A 16 1.96 9.15 -10.32
CA LYS A 16 2.53 10.51 -10.44
C LYS A 16 1.78 11.39 -11.44
N ARG A 17 1.02 10.81 -12.38
CA ARG A 17 0.14 11.55 -13.29
C ARG A 17 -1.18 11.92 -12.62
N ALA A 18 -1.76 11.00 -11.84
CA ALA A 18 -2.99 11.24 -11.09
C ALA A 18 -2.76 12.16 -9.88
N ILE A 19 -1.59 12.05 -9.24
CA ILE A 19 -1.20 12.82 -8.06
C ILE A 19 0.18 13.47 -8.33
N PRO A 20 0.21 14.71 -8.86
CA PRO A 20 1.47 15.37 -9.22
C PRO A 20 2.38 15.62 -8.01
N GLU A 21 1.82 15.75 -6.80
CA GLU A 21 2.57 15.92 -5.55
C GLU A 21 3.53 14.75 -5.26
N LEU A 22 3.20 13.54 -5.74
CA LEU A 22 4.05 12.36 -5.57
C LEU A 22 5.31 12.37 -6.46
N ARG A 23 5.52 13.43 -7.25
CA ARG A 23 6.83 13.72 -7.84
C ARG A 23 7.88 14.02 -6.77
N ASN A 24 7.47 14.53 -5.60
CA ASN A 24 8.36 14.66 -4.46
C ASN A 24 8.58 13.28 -3.80
N PRO A 25 9.84 12.79 -3.71
CA PRO A 25 10.10 11.45 -3.17
C PRO A 25 9.64 11.27 -1.71
N ARG A 26 9.64 12.34 -0.90
CA ARG A 26 9.15 12.28 0.48
C ARG A 26 7.63 12.06 0.53
N TYR A 27 6.90 12.66 -0.40
CA TYR A 27 5.46 12.54 -0.53
C TYR A 27 5.06 11.18 -1.10
N ALA A 28 5.80 10.70 -2.11
CA ALA A 28 5.68 9.34 -2.62
C ALA A 28 5.86 8.29 -1.51
N ARG A 29 6.87 8.49 -0.65
CA ARG A 29 7.09 7.59 0.49
C ARG A 29 5.94 7.58 1.48
N ALA A 30 5.43 8.75 1.88
CA ALA A 30 4.29 8.83 2.80
C ALA A 30 3.04 8.14 2.24
N TYR A 31 2.77 8.31 0.95
CA TYR A 31 1.70 7.59 0.26
C TYR A 31 1.93 6.08 0.28
N ARG A 32 3.13 5.62 -0.06
CA ARG A 32 3.46 4.19 -0.08
C ARG A 32 3.35 3.55 1.30
N ASP A 33 3.83 4.24 2.34
CA ASP A 33 3.70 3.79 3.73
C ASP A 33 2.23 3.59 4.13
N GLY A 34 1.33 4.45 3.64
CA GLY A 34 -0.13 4.32 3.86
C GLY A 34 -0.73 3.09 3.20
N TYR A 35 -0.36 2.86 1.94
CA TYR A 35 -0.78 1.68 1.18
C TYR A 35 -0.28 0.38 1.85
N ASP A 36 1.02 0.32 2.15
CA ASP A 36 1.65 -0.88 2.72
C ASP A 36 1.09 -1.18 4.12
N LYS A 37 0.84 -0.15 4.95
CA LYS A 37 0.23 -0.34 6.27
C LYS A 37 -1.23 -0.79 6.21
N ARG A 38 -2.05 -0.28 5.27
CA ARG A 38 -3.43 -0.76 5.12
C ARG A 38 -3.42 -2.23 4.71
N LEU A 39 -2.58 -2.56 3.73
CA LEU A 39 -2.48 -3.92 3.23
C LEU A 39 -2.03 -4.90 4.32
N SER A 40 -1.01 -4.54 5.11
CA SER A 40 -0.54 -5.41 6.20
C SER A 40 -1.58 -5.56 7.32
N ALA A 41 -2.33 -4.51 7.65
CA ALA A 41 -3.41 -4.57 8.63
C ALA A 41 -4.52 -5.54 8.18
N GLU A 42 -4.95 -5.45 6.92
CA GLU A 42 -5.96 -6.35 6.32
C GLU A 42 -5.50 -7.81 6.32
N LEU A 43 -4.24 -8.05 5.91
CA LEU A 43 -3.66 -9.39 5.88
C LEU A 43 -3.50 -10.00 7.29
N ALA A 44 -3.30 -9.17 8.30
CA ALA A 44 -3.24 -9.58 9.70
C ALA A 44 -4.62 -9.72 10.36
N GLY A 45 -5.72 -9.36 9.67
CA GLY A 45 -7.07 -9.36 10.22
C GLY A 45 -7.32 -8.24 11.25
N HIS A 46 -6.55 -7.16 11.20
CA HIS A 46 -6.74 -6.00 12.06
C HIS A 46 -7.82 -5.05 11.50
N PRO A 47 -8.56 -4.36 12.37
CA PRO A 47 -9.54 -3.37 11.93
C PRO A 47 -8.81 -2.24 11.21
N SER A 48 -9.29 -1.95 10.01
CA SER A 48 -8.64 -1.04 9.07
C SER A 48 -9.54 0.14 8.70
N ASP A 49 -10.77 0.18 9.21
CA ASP A 49 -11.80 1.20 8.88
C ASP A 49 -11.34 2.65 9.12
N ARG A 50 -10.35 2.86 9.99
CA ARG A 50 -9.84 4.18 10.34
C ARG A 50 -8.42 4.37 9.84
N VAL A 51 -8.16 5.54 9.25
CA VAL A 51 -6.81 5.97 8.88
C VAL A 51 -6.03 6.30 10.17
N PRO A 52 -4.88 5.66 10.43
CA PRO A 52 -4.07 5.99 11.59
C PRO A 52 -3.31 7.31 11.42
N LEU A 53 -2.92 7.90 12.55
CA LEU A 53 -2.01 9.04 12.55
C LEU A 53 -0.61 8.57 12.10
N TYR A 54 -0.09 9.21 11.06
CA TYR A 54 1.25 8.99 10.49
C TYR A 54 2.18 10.15 10.81
N SER A 55 1.71 11.39 10.68
CA SER A 55 2.50 12.59 10.96
C SER A 55 1.62 13.73 11.45
N HIS A 56 2.17 14.60 12.30
CA HIS A 56 1.51 15.86 12.67
C HIS A 56 1.55 16.90 11.54
N ASN A 57 2.38 16.70 10.51
CA ASN A 57 2.36 17.55 9.33
C ASN A 57 1.16 17.17 8.43
N ALA A 58 0.25 18.13 8.24
CA ALA A 58 -1.00 17.93 7.51
C ALA A 58 -0.80 17.38 6.08
N THR A 59 0.26 17.79 5.38
CA THR A 59 0.54 17.32 4.01
C THR A 59 0.93 15.84 4.01
N TYR A 60 1.85 15.45 4.90
CA TYR A 60 2.27 14.05 5.03
C TYR A 60 1.11 13.17 5.50
N GLN A 61 0.32 13.65 6.46
CA GLN A 61 -0.86 12.93 6.94
C GLN A 61 -1.89 12.71 5.83
N SER A 62 -2.14 13.73 5.02
CA SER A 62 -3.09 13.65 3.90
C SER A 62 -2.62 12.68 2.82
N LEU A 63 -1.33 12.68 2.48
CA LEU A 63 -0.76 11.76 1.49
C LEU A 63 -0.77 10.31 1.98
N PHE A 64 -0.45 10.10 3.26
CA PHE A 64 -0.58 8.80 3.90
C PHE A 64 -2.02 8.29 3.87
N ALA A 65 -2.99 9.14 4.21
CA ALA A 65 -4.42 8.81 4.16
C ALA A 65 -4.87 8.41 2.73
N ARG A 66 -4.39 9.11 1.70
CA ARG A 66 -4.68 8.77 0.31
C ARG A 66 -4.08 7.42 -0.09
N GLY A 67 -2.88 7.10 0.39
CA GLY A 67 -2.27 5.79 0.23
C GLY A 67 -3.10 4.69 0.88
N TRP A 68 -3.51 4.89 2.13
CA TRP A 68 -4.37 3.97 2.89
C TRP A 68 -5.70 3.70 2.19
N LEU A 69 -6.38 4.74 1.69
CA LEU A 69 -7.67 4.63 1.01
C LEU A 69 -7.56 4.10 -0.43
N SER A 70 -6.35 4.00 -0.99
CA SER A 70 -6.14 3.48 -2.34
C SER A 70 -6.10 1.95 -2.42
N VAL A 71 -6.04 1.26 -1.27
CA VAL A 71 -6.11 -0.20 -1.20
C VAL A 71 -7.55 -0.64 -1.37
N ASP A 72 -7.83 -1.28 -2.51
CA ASP A 72 -9.14 -1.86 -2.81
C ASP A 72 -9.24 -3.34 -2.41
N ALA A 73 -10.45 -3.86 -2.27
CA ALA A 73 -10.72 -5.26 -1.95
C ALA A 73 -10.06 -6.24 -2.95
N HIS A 74 -9.97 -5.85 -4.23
CA HIS A 74 -9.29 -6.66 -5.24
C HIS A 74 -7.79 -6.81 -4.93
N THR A 75 -7.13 -5.72 -4.53
CA THR A 75 -5.72 -5.72 -4.12
C THR A 75 -5.49 -6.62 -2.92
N ILE A 76 -6.34 -6.50 -1.90
CA ILE A 76 -6.25 -7.34 -0.69
C ILE A 76 -6.38 -8.82 -1.08
N ARG A 77 -7.37 -9.16 -1.90
CA ARG A 77 -7.59 -10.54 -2.35
C ARG A 77 -6.39 -11.10 -3.13
N LEU A 78 -5.84 -10.31 -4.06
CA LEU A 78 -4.67 -10.71 -4.82
C LEU A 78 -3.45 -10.97 -3.91
N HIS A 79 -3.24 -10.13 -2.89
CA HIS A 79 -2.18 -10.34 -1.91
C HIS A 79 -2.44 -11.54 -0.99
N CYS A 80 -3.69 -11.79 -0.60
CA CYS A 80 -4.09 -13.00 0.12
C CYS A 80 -3.82 -14.27 -0.70
N ASP A 81 -4.18 -14.26 -1.99
CA ASP A 81 -4.00 -15.40 -2.89
C ASP A 81 -2.51 -15.69 -3.14
N ILE A 82 -1.68 -14.64 -3.27
CA ILE A 82 -0.21 -14.78 -3.35
C ILE A 82 0.35 -15.34 -2.03
N ALA A 83 -0.11 -14.82 -0.87
CA ALA A 83 0.35 -15.28 0.43
C ALA A 83 0.01 -16.76 0.66
N LYS A 84 -1.20 -17.19 0.27
CA LYS A 84 -1.64 -18.59 0.33
C LYS A 84 -0.93 -19.48 -0.69
N GLY A 85 -0.72 -18.98 -1.91
CA GLY A 85 0.03 -19.67 -2.96
C GLY A 85 1.51 -19.89 -2.60
N ALA A 86 2.11 -18.98 -1.84
CA ALA A 86 3.47 -19.13 -1.32
C ALA A 86 3.59 -20.21 -0.22
N SER A 87 2.50 -20.60 0.44
CA SER A 87 2.45 -21.78 1.33
C SER A 87 2.31 -23.10 0.56
N CYS A 88 2.08 -23.06 -0.75
CA CYS A 88 1.87 -24.22 -1.61
C CYS A 88 3.05 -24.41 -2.59
N LEU A 89 4.27 -24.51 -2.09
CA LEU A 89 5.39 -25.09 -2.85
C LEU A 89 5.79 -26.41 -2.18
N PRO A 90 5.56 -27.57 -2.81
CA PRO A 90 6.05 -28.84 -2.29
C PRO A 90 7.58 -28.90 -2.40
N HIS A 91 8.21 -29.41 -1.35
CA HIS A 91 9.61 -29.86 -1.35
C HIS A 91 9.72 -31.20 -2.07
#